data_AF-A0A023AX59-F1
#
_entry.id   AF-A0A023AX59-F1
#
_cell.length_a   1.000
_cell.length_b   1.000
_cell.length_c   1.000
_cell.angle_alpha   90.00
_cell.angle_beta   90.00
_cell.angle_gamma   90.00
#
_symmetry.space_group_name_H-M   'P 1'
#
loop_
_entity.id
_entity.type
_entity.pdbx_description
1 polymer ?
#
loop_
_entity_poly.entity_id
_entity_poly.type
_entity_poly.pdbx_seq_one_letter_code
_entity_poly.pdbx_strand_id
1 'polypeptide(L)'
;MLVKGGTERGSNKAAYRGNVIRALTSLAVMAKTFRNEDNALTEIEKLLSGDEWVRVKCIREKDLSECQLIYVELGTIISLFVTSPFGDVSEKAQETVSRLLQGVGGRRLRNHWIAGCLLQRAGVSTKKLIDFIVDTLGYIPAARTTAFEFLTKRDVPYSRYVLRPTTTDRKKMLLAREKLLPMTKITARDFAKRIYPVTNIATSAIKYIATKPRNSPPPAMPVGVYYPRCSAVDVDSAAFESVREKLSGDYQKEILSGRRVPQYRFDVCSLDYVEFGALLENYTQHAFGAVGSEIFRKIADLMEERYSSWRVRAWVSGCLLQDAEKPIPWLLDLCLQDLNYVPPTSWRLECLKARNELYKWRNRLKPANPKMRFYELVGGLNEKISIPEFKRLAAMSGKKQKEFLCEKYHSYSKSTRALGCTPPAATKLAPSPSAPSQPAQIPKQEKPAGNSSSRTVEPSGPAATLSPAMMYCHPNDLIEFLDRVESNIQDPLMRV
;
A
#
# COMPACT_ATOMS: atom_id res chain seq x y z
N MET A 1 -40.17 -31.74 30.84
CA MET A 1 -39.47 -30.46 30.57
C MET A 1 -37.99 -30.74 30.39
N LEU A 2 -37.53 -30.80 29.14
CA LEU A 2 -36.11 -31.02 28.79
C LEU A 2 -35.39 -29.67 28.75
N VAL A 3 -34.55 -29.41 29.75
CA VAL A 3 -33.65 -28.26 29.75
C VAL A 3 -32.50 -28.56 28.78
N LYS A 4 -32.50 -27.88 27.64
CA LYS A 4 -31.37 -27.87 26.68
C LYS A 4 -30.14 -27.23 27.35
N GLY A 5 -29.18 -28.06 27.75
CA GLY A 5 -27.85 -27.62 28.13
C GLY A 5 -27.06 -27.13 26.91
N GLY A 6 -27.01 -25.81 26.71
CA GLY A 6 -26.18 -25.19 25.69
C GLY A 6 -24.70 -25.27 26.07
N THR A 7 -23.92 -26.03 25.30
CA THR A 7 -22.46 -26.04 25.35
C THR A 7 -21.90 -24.73 24.81
N GLU A 8 -21.83 -23.69 25.64
CA GLU A 8 -20.92 -22.56 25.41
C GLU A 8 -19.48 -23.02 25.69
N ARG A 9 -18.91 -23.80 24.77
CA ARG A 9 -17.50 -24.18 24.78
C ARG A 9 -16.66 -23.00 24.26
N GLY A 10 -16.77 -21.85 24.94
CA GLY A 10 -15.93 -20.68 24.71
C GLY A 10 -14.50 -21.01 25.14
N SER A 11 -13.64 -21.29 24.17
CA SER A 11 -12.26 -21.74 24.42
C SER A 11 -11.47 -20.71 25.23
N ASN A 12 -11.34 -20.93 26.55
CA ASN A 12 -10.46 -20.19 27.47
C ASN A 12 -8.96 -20.49 27.25
N LYS A 13 -8.55 -20.74 26.00
CA LYS A 13 -7.16 -21.09 25.70
C LYS A 13 -6.28 -19.85 25.86
N ALA A 14 -5.12 -20.01 26.49
CA ALA A 14 -4.12 -18.96 26.59
C ALA A 14 -3.78 -18.44 25.19
N ALA A 15 -3.76 -17.11 25.03
CA ALA A 15 -3.50 -16.47 23.76
C ALA A 15 -1.99 -16.30 23.51
N TYR A 16 -1.13 -16.50 24.50
CA TYR A 16 0.30 -16.25 24.38
C TYR A 16 1.04 -17.36 23.58
N ARG A 17 1.99 -16.99 22.72
CA ARG A 17 2.74 -17.91 21.83
C ARG A 17 4.24 -18.01 22.17
N GLY A 18 4.73 -17.33 23.21
CA GLY A 18 6.14 -17.42 23.65
C GLY A 18 6.93 -16.12 23.46
N ASN A 19 8.04 -16.03 24.20
CA ASN A 19 9.03 -14.96 24.11
C ASN A 19 10.06 -15.33 23.04
N VAL A 20 9.71 -15.12 21.79
CA VAL A 20 10.72 -15.08 20.73
C VAL A 20 10.81 -13.62 20.31
N ILE A 21 11.79 -12.91 20.85
CA ILE A 21 12.17 -11.61 20.27
C ILE A 21 12.51 -11.88 18.82
N ARG A 22 11.81 -11.18 17.91
CA ARG A 22 11.90 -11.52 16.49
C ARG A 22 13.11 -10.92 15.80
N ALA A 23 13.53 -9.73 16.26
CA ALA A 23 14.69 -8.99 15.75
C ALA A 23 14.82 -7.64 16.45
N LEU A 24 16.04 -7.09 16.47
CA LEU A 24 16.26 -5.67 16.65
C LEU A 24 15.68 -4.87 15.48
N THR A 25 15.11 -3.70 15.77
CA THR A 25 14.70 -2.78 14.70
C THR A 25 15.92 -2.08 14.10
N SER A 26 15.78 -1.53 12.89
CA SER A 26 16.83 -0.71 12.28
C SER A 26 17.24 0.47 13.17
N LEU A 27 16.30 1.02 13.95
CA LEU A 27 16.57 2.11 14.86
C LEU A 27 17.51 1.67 16.00
N ALA A 28 17.25 0.52 16.64
CA ALA A 28 18.10 0.01 17.70
C ALA A 28 19.51 -0.35 17.22
N VAL A 29 19.62 -0.97 16.04
CA VAL A 29 20.91 -1.31 15.42
C VAL A 29 21.72 -0.05 15.15
N MET A 30 21.12 0.95 14.52
CA MET A 30 21.81 2.21 14.17
C MET A 30 22.15 3.05 15.40
N ALA A 31 21.27 3.07 16.41
CA ALA A 31 21.50 3.75 17.67
C ALA A 31 22.47 3.01 18.60
N LYS A 32 22.87 1.77 18.25
CA LYS A 32 23.67 0.87 19.09
C LYS A 32 23.08 0.73 20.51
N THR A 33 21.75 0.70 20.61
CA THR A 33 21.04 0.58 21.89
C THR A 33 21.37 -0.72 22.60
N PHE A 34 21.52 -1.80 21.83
CA PHE A 34 21.92 -3.11 22.33
C PHE A 34 23.16 -3.59 21.58
N ARG A 35 23.98 -4.41 22.23
CA ARG A 35 25.17 -5.01 21.58
C ARG A 35 24.78 -6.00 20.48
N ASN A 36 23.74 -6.79 20.74
CA ASN A 36 23.20 -7.83 19.86
C ASN A 36 21.77 -8.19 20.33
N GLU A 37 21.14 -9.17 19.66
CA GLU A 37 19.79 -9.63 19.98
C GLU A 37 19.69 -10.30 21.36
N ASP A 38 20.69 -11.08 21.76
CA ASP A 38 20.72 -11.76 23.07
C ASP A 38 20.80 -10.76 24.23
N ASN A 39 21.58 -9.69 24.07
CA ASN A 39 21.64 -8.59 25.03
C ASN A 39 20.29 -7.89 25.15
N ALA A 40 19.60 -7.65 24.03
CA ALA A 40 18.26 -7.08 24.06
C ALA A 40 17.25 -8.00 24.76
N LEU A 41 17.32 -9.31 24.50
CA LEU A 41 16.50 -10.31 25.18
C LEU A 41 16.75 -10.30 26.69
N THR A 42 18.01 -10.32 27.09
CA THR A 42 18.41 -10.29 28.50
C THR A 42 17.85 -9.06 29.22
N GLU A 43 17.99 -7.87 28.63
CA GLU A 43 17.49 -6.62 29.23
C GLU A 43 15.97 -6.56 29.29
N ILE A 44 15.28 -7.10 28.27
CA ILE A 44 13.82 -7.19 28.27
C ILE A 44 13.30 -8.24 29.26
N GLU A 45 14.00 -9.36 29.44
CA GLU A 45 13.65 -10.38 30.41
C GLU A 45 13.77 -9.84 31.85
N LYS A 46 14.81 -9.06 32.14
CA LYS A 46 15.00 -8.36 33.42
C LYS A 46 13.93 -7.31 33.71
N LEU A 47 13.30 -6.75 32.67
CA LEU A 47 12.29 -5.71 32.82
C LEU A 47 11.05 -6.22 33.58
N LEU A 48 10.71 -7.50 33.46
CA LEU A 48 9.57 -8.10 34.15
C LEU A 48 10.04 -9.16 35.16
N SER A 49 9.47 -9.16 36.37
CA SER A 49 9.71 -10.23 37.33
C SER A 49 9.13 -11.56 36.83
N GLY A 50 9.52 -12.67 37.47
CA GLY A 50 8.97 -13.99 37.15
C GLY A 50 7.43 -14.01 37.19
N ASP A 51 6.84 -13.41 38.23
CA ASP A 51 5.38 -13.33 38.39
C ASP A 51 4.72 -12.43 37.33
N GLU A 52 5.38 -11.32 36.97
CA GLU A 52 4.93 -10.44 35.88
C GLU A 52 4.89 -11.21 34.55
N TRP A 53 5.93 -12.00 34.24
CA TRP A 53 5.98 -12.88 33.07
C TRP A 53 4.92 -13.98 33.10
N VAL A 54 4.65 -14.59 34.25
CA VAL A 54 3.57 -15.58 34.40
C VAL A 54 2.22 -14.94 34.05
N ARG A 55 1.96 -13.70 34.48
CA ARG A 55 0.72 -12.99 34.13
C ARG A 55 0.63 -12.69 32.62
N VAL A 56 1.74 -12.33 31.97
CA VAL A 56 1.81 -12.16 30.51
C VAL A 56 1.45 -13.45 29.79
N LYS A 57 2.03 -14.59 30.22
CA LYS A 57 1.77 -15.92 29.64
C LYS A 57 0.28 -16.34 29.78
N CYS A 58 -0.38 -15.85 30.83
CA CYS A 58 -1.81 -16.09 31.11
C CYS A 58 -2.76 -15.07 30.46
N ILE A 59 -2.32 -14.34 29.43
CA ILE A 59 -3.20 -13.41 28.68
C ILE A 59 -4.24 -14.18 27.85
N ARG A 60 -5.47 -13.68 27.83
CA ARG A 60 -6.60 -14.21 27.04
C ARG A 60 -6.98 -13.23 25.93
N GLU A 61 -7.72 -13.71 24.93
CA GLU A 61 -8.20 -12.85 23.83
C GLU A 61 -9.01 -11.64 24.33
N LYS A 62 -9.82 -11.80 25.39
CA LYS A 62 -10.60 -10.71 26.00
C LYS A 62 -9.71 -9.61 26.58
N ASP A 63 -8.55 -9.97 27.14
CA ASP A 63 -7.60 -9.02 27.72
C ASP A 63 -6.97 -8.10 26.65
N LEU A 64 -7.02 -8.51 25.38
CA LEU A 64 -6.54 -7.72 24.23
C LEU A 64 -7.57 -6.72 23.69
N SER A 65 -8.83 -6.80 24.14
CA SER A 65 -9.89 -5.93 23.64
C SER A 65 -9.88 -4.52 24.25
N GLU A 66 -9.27 -4.36 25.43
CA GLU A 66 -9.27 -3.14 26.21
C GLU A 66 -7.91 -2.89 26.86
N CYS A 67 -7.36 -1.68 26.67
CA CYS A 67 -6.06 -1.29 27.21
C CYS A 67 -6.08 0.16 27.70
N GLN A 68 -5.31 0.46 28.75
CA GLN A 68 -4.98 1.83 29.12
C GLN A 68 -3.98 2.37 28.11
N LEU A 69 -4.21 3.61 27.67
CA LEU A 69 -3.41 4.23 26.61
C LEU A 69 -1.95 4.42 27.00
N ILE A 70 -1.66 4.59 28.29
CA ILE A 70 -0.27 4.72 28.74
C ILE A 70 0.54 3.45 28.44
N TYR A 71 0.00 2.26 28.66
CA TYR A 71 0.71 1.03 28.28
C TYR A 71 0.86 0.87 26.77
N VAL A 72 -0.12 1.33 25.97
CA VAL A 72 -0.01 1.34 24.50
C VAL A 72 1.09 2.29 24.04
N GLU A 73 1.23 3.46 24.66
CA GLU A 73 2.32 4.42 24.39
C GLU A 73 3.69 3.81 24.75
N LEU A 74 3.84 3.33 25.98
CA LEU A 74 5.12 2.77 26.45
C LEU A 74 5.49 1.51 25.67
N GLY A 75 4.52 0.62 25.40
CA GLY A 75 4.70 -0.55 24.54
C GLY A 75 5.07 -0.19 23.10
N THR A 76 4.53 0.92 22.57
CA THR A 76 4.93 1.47 21.27
C THR A 76 6.38 1.93 21.29
N ILE A 77 6.78 2.69 22.31
CA ILE A 77 8.16 3.21 22.45
C ILE A 77 9.16 2.05 22.50
N ILE A 78 8.90 1.03 23.32
CA ILE A 78 9.78 -0.15 23.39
C ILE A 78 9.81 -0.89 22.04
N SER A 79 8.66 -0.96 21.35
CA SER A 79 8.56 -1.56 20.01
C SER A 79 9.32 -0.78 18.92
N LEU A 80 9.76 0.46 19.18
CA LEU A 80 10.66 1.18 18.28
C LEU A 80 12.06 0.55 18.23
N PHE A 81 12.46 -0.19 19.27
CA PHE A 81 13.80 -0.76 19.41
C PHE A 81 13.82 -2.29 19.20
N VAL A 82 12.76 -2.97 19.65
CA VAL A 82 12.68 -4.44 19.63
C VAL A 82 11.36 -4.88 19.00
N THR A 83 11.42 -5.82 18.06
CA THR A 83 10.20 -6.37 17.45
C THR A 83 9.54 -7.39 18.39
N SER A 84 8.29 -7.14 18.79
CA SER A 84 7.52 -8.00 19.70
C SER A 84 8.25 -8.21 21.04
N PRO A 85 8.53 -7.13 21.80
CA PRO A 85 9.42 -7.19 22.96
C PRO A 85 8.94 -8.18 24.03
N PHE A 86 7.62 -8.33 24.21
CA PHE A 86 7.06 -9.19 25.24
C PHE A 86 6.51 -10.51 24.69
N GLY A 87 7.07 -10.97 23.57
CA GLY A 87 6.60 -12.14 22.83
C GLY A 87 5.43 -11.83 21.89
N ASP A 88 4.79 -12.89 21.42
CA ASP A 88 3.67 -12.82 20.49
C ASP A 88 2.42 -13.52 21.04
N VAL A 89 1.28 -13.22 20.44
CA VAL A 89 0.02 -13.92 20.71
C VAL A 89 -0.33 -14.86 19.54
N SER A 90 -1.28 -15.75 19.76
CA SER A 90 -1.79 -16.69 18.76
C SER A 90 -2.31 -15.94 17.54
N GLU A 91 -2.25 -16.58 16.38
CA GLU A 91 -2.70 -15.98 15.12
C GLU A 91 -4.17 -15.53 15.20
N LYS A 92 -5.05 -16.37 15.76
CA LYS A 92 -6.44 -16.03 16.06
C LYS A 92 -6.57 -14.76 16.93
N ALA A 93 -5.73 -14.61 17.97
CA ALA A 93 -5.74 -13.41 18.79
C ALA A 93 -5.27 -12.18 18.00
N GLN A 94 -4.24 -12.31 17.15
CA GLN A 94 -3.80 -11.23 16.27
C GLN A 94 -4.90 -10.81 15.28
N GLU A 95 -5.62 -11.76 14.70
CA GLU A 95 -6.76 -11.49 13.80
C GLU A 95 -7.90 -10.79 14.53
N THR A 96 -8.23 -11.25 15.74
CA THR A 96 -9.22 -10.59 16.60
C THR A 96 -8.83 -9.16 16.90
N VAL A 97 -7.59 -8.88 17.31
CA VAL A 97 -7.11 -7.50 17.50
C VAL A 97 -7.16 -6.71 16.19
N SER A 98 -6.75 -7.30 15.07
CA SER A 98 -6.79 -6.64 13.75
C SER A 98 -8.21 -6.19 13.39
N ARG A 99 -9.21 -7.04 13.63
CA ARG A 99 -10.63 -6.78 13.41
C ARG A 99 -11.18 -5.73 14.38
N LEU A 100 -10.80 -5.80 15.66
CA LEU A 100 -11.20 -4.80 16.65
C LEU A 100 -10.64 -3.41 16.32
N LEU A 101 -9.40 -3.35 15.84
CA LEU A 101 -8.78 -2.13 15.33
C LEU A 101 -9.30 -1.72 13.94
N GLN A 102 -10.25 -2.46 13.34
CA GLN A 102 -10.79 -2.20 12.01
C GLN A 102 -9.69 -2.07 10.93
N GLY A 103 -8.58 -2.78 11.13
CA GLY A 103 -7.40 -2.69 10.27
C GLY A 103 -6.66 -1.34 10.32
N VAL A 104 -7.04 -0.35 11.13
CA VAL A 104 -6.30 0.92 11.16
C VAL A 104 -4.86 0.69 11.60
N GLY A 105 -3.91 1.47 11.07
CA GLY A 105 -2.48 1.39 11.41
C GLY A 105 -1.75 0.08 11.07
N GLY A 106 -2.44 -0.88 10.43
CA GLY A 106 -1.82 -2.10 9.91
C GLY A 106 -1.20 -3.00 10.98
N ARG A 107 -0.23 -3.81 10.56
CA ARG A 107 0.50 -4.73 11.44
C ARG A 107 1.22 -4.01 12.58
N ARG A 108 1.73 -2.80 12.31
CA ARG A 108 2.49 -2.04 13.30
C ARG A 108 1.63 -1.63 14.49
N LEU A 109 0.51 -0.94 14.25
CA LEU A 109 -0.38 -0.53 15.34
C LEU A 109 -0.92 -1.74 16.10
N ARG A 110 -1.27 -2.82 15.40
CA ARG A 110 -1.67 -4.08 16.02
C ARG A 110 -0.62 -4.59 17.00
N ASN A 111 0.64 -4.63 16.59
CA ASN A 111 1.74 -5.11 17.43
C ASN A 111 1.96 -4.19 18.64
N HIS A 112 1.87 -2.87 18.45
CA HIS A 112 1.95 -1.91 19.56
C HIS A 112 0.82 -2.09 20.58
N TRP A 113 -0.41 -2.28 20.08
CA TRP A 113 -1.58 -2.53 20.91
C TRP A 113 -1.41 -3.81 21.72
N ILE A 114 -0.97 -4.89 21.08
CA ILE A 114 -0.69 -6.17 21.76
C ILE A 114 0.41 -5.98 22.81
N ALA A 115 1.52 -5.31 22.49
CA ALA A 115 2.59 -5.03 23.44
C ALA A 115 2.08 -4.25 24.66
N GLY A 116 1.25 -3.22 24.45
CA GLY A 116 0.61 -2.48 25.54
C GLY A 116 -0.31 -3.35 26.40
N CYS A 117 -1.15 -4.18 25.79
CA CYS A 117 -2.01 -5.11 26.53
C CYS A 117 -1.21 -6.13 27.34
N LEU A 118 -0.10 -6.65 26.80
CA LEU A 118 0.79 -7.57 27.52
C LEU A 118 1.41 -6.89 28.75
N LEU A 119 1.92 -5.67 28.60
CA LEU A 119 2.44 -4.88 29.72
C LEU A 119 1.38 -4.60 30.79
N GLN A 120 0.19 -4.16 30.37
CA GLN A 120 -0.92 -3.96 31.30
C GLN A 120 -1.29 -5.26 32.03
N ARG A 121 -1.29 -6.39 31.33
CA ARG A 121 -1.59 -7.70 31.92
C ARG A 121 -0.51 -8.14 32.90
N ALA A 122 0.75 -7.82 32.63
CA ALA A 122 1.86 -8.02 33.55
C ALA A 122 1.65 -7.27 34.87
N GLY A 123 0.92 -6.16 34.86
CA GLY A 123 0.73 -5.31 36.04
C GLY A 123 2.00 -4.56 36.44
N VAL A 124 2.93 -4.42 35.51
CA VAL A 124 4.19 -3.71 35.73
C VAL A 124 3.93 -2.22 35.89
N SER A 125 4.61 -1.54 36.82
CA SER A 125 4.40 -0.11 37.01
C SER A 125 4.91 0.69 35.81
N THR A 126 4.15 1.72 35.43
CA THR A 126 4.53 2.71 34.40
C THR A 126 5.86 3.40 34.73
N LYS A 127 6.13 3.69 36.01
CA LYS A 127 7.42 4.22 36.47
C LYS A 127 8.60 3.31 36.10
N LYS A 128 8.50 2.00 36.38
CA LYS A 128 9.53 1.02 36.02
C LYS A 128 9.75 0.96 34.50
N LEU A 129 8.66 1.03 33.72
CA LEU A 129 8.74 1.09 32.26
C LEU A 129 9.41 2.37 31.75
N ILE A 130 9.09 3.53 32.34
CA ILE A 130 9.70 4.83 31.98
C ILE A 130 11.19 4.82 32.30
N ASP A 131 11.58 4.29 33.46
CA ASP A 131 12.98 4.15 33.87
C ASP A 131 13.74 3.30 32.84
N PHE A 132 13.22 2.13 32.49
CA PHE A 132 13.79 1.29 31.43
C PHE A 132 13.91 2.01 30.07
N ILE A 133 12.86 2.74 29.66
CA ILE A 133 12.85 3.46 28.37
C ILE A 133 13.92 4.56 28.34
N VAL A 134 14.15 5.27 29.45
CA VAL A 134 15.12 6.36 29.51
C VAL A 134 16.53 5.83 29.70
N ASP A 135 16.72 4.92 30.66
CA ASP A 135 18.03 4.50 31.14
C ASP A 135 18.61 3.36 30.30
N THR A 136 17.77 2.41 29.87
CA THR A 136 18.22 1.27 29.05
C THR A 136 18.11 1.55 27.55
N LEU A 137 16.96 2.06 27.08
CA LEU A 137 16.76 2.28 25.63
C LEU A 137 17.37 3.59 25.13
N GLY A 138 17.69 4.52 26.02
CA GLY A 138 18.17 5.85 25.65
C GLY A 138 17.16 6.62 24.80
N TYR A 139 15.86 6.38 24.98
CA TYR A 139 14.81 6.95 24.15
C TYR A 139 14.82 8.49 24.19
N ILE A 140 14.72 9.15 23.03
CA ILE A 140 14.62 10.61 22.89
C ILE A 140 13.17 10.97 22.55
N PRO A 141 12.38 11.52 23.51
CA PRO A 141 11.00 11.93 23.26
C PRO A 141 10.93 13.02 22.19
N ALA A 142 9.89 12.99 21.35
CA ALA A 142 9.58 14.14 20.51
C ALA A 142 9.23 15.36 21.39
N ALA A 143 9.80 16.53 21.08
CA ALA A 143 9.65 17.75 21.87
C ALA A 143 8.18 18.17 22.08
N ARG A 144 7.29 17.81 21.15
CA ARG A 144 5.85 18.08 21.27
C ARG A 144 5.24 17.13 22.29
N THR A 145 4.70 17.69 23.36
CA THR A 145 4.05 16.93 24.46
C THR A 145 2.85 16.11 23.99
N THR A 146 2.16 16.55 22.93
CA THR A 146 1.00 15.85 22.33
C THR A 146 1.37 14.84 21.25
N ALA A 147 2.63 14.72 20.88
CA ALA A 147 3.08 13.76 19.87
C ALA A 147 3.34 12.38 20.54
N PHE A 148 2.25 11.64 20.75
CA PHE A 148 2.31 10.25 21.21
C PHE A 148 2.82 9.33 20.09
N GLU A 149 3.69 8.38 20.42
CA GLU A 149 4.28 7.47 19.44
C GLU A 149 3.25 6.48 18.87
N PHE A 150 2.22 6.11 19.64
CA PHE A 150 1.15 5.26 19.13
C PHE A 150 0.30 5.93 18.03
N LEU A 151 0.37 7.26 17.89
CA LEU A 151 -0.28 8.02 16.80
C LEU A 151 0.62 8.21 15.57
N THR A 152 1.90 7.86 15.68
CA THR A 152 2.85 8.01 14.57
C THR A 152 2.53 6.99 13.47
N LYS A 153 1.92 7.45 12.36
CA LYS A 153 1.48 6.59 11.24
C LYS A 153 2.62 5.91 10.45
N ARG A 154 3.86 6.38 10.57
CA ARG A 154 5.03 5.92 9.81
C ARG A 154 6.18 5.55 10.73
N ASP A 155 7.00 4.60 10.32
CA ASP A 155 8.16 4.22 11.12
C ASP A 155 9.08 5.43 11.21
N VAL A 156 9.66 5.65 12.40
CA VAL A 156 10.55 6.78 12.62
C VAL A 156 11.93 6.39 12.05
N PRO A 157 12.38 6.98 10.94
CA PRO A 157 13.71 6.68 10.42
C PRO A 157 14.76 7.16 11.42
N TYR A 158 15.88 6.44 11.52
CA TYR A 158 16.98 6.79 12.43
C TYR A 158 17.41 8.26 12.28
N SER A 159 17.53 8.75 11.04
CA SER A 159 17.88 10.15 10.76
C SER A 159 16.91 11.17 11.38
N ARG A 160 15.60 10.88 11.42
CA ARG A 160 14.63 11.76 12.09
C ARG A 160 14.62 11.60 13.60
N TYR A 161 14.95 10.41 14.08
CA TYR A 161 15.02 10.12 15.51
C TYR A 161 16.16 10.90 16.18
N VAL A 162 17.36 10.86 15.60
CA VAL A 162 18.54 11.57 16.16
C VAL A 162 18.44 13.10 16.05
N LEU A 163 17.62 13.61 15.12
CA LEU A 163 17.35 15.05 14.98
C LEU A 163 16.31 15.57 15.99
N ARG A 164 15.75 14.71 16.84
CA ARG A 164 14.85 15.18 17.90
C ARG A 164 15.62 16.09 18.86
N PRO A 165 15.06 17.24 19.26
CA PRO A 165 15.70 18.09 20.25
C PRO A 165 15.95 17.28 21.52
N THR A 166 17.20 17.16 21.93
CA THR A 166 17.56 16.54 23.19
C THR A 166 17.05 17.40 24.32
N THR A 167 15.96 16.98 24.96
CA THR A 167 15.51 17.61 26.19
C THR A 167 16.35 17.07 27.34
N THR A 168 16.76 17.96 28.25
CA THR A 168 17.60 17.58 29.39
C THR A 168 16.90 16.64 30.36
N ASP A 169 15.55 16.60 30.35
CA ASP A 169 14.76 15.78 31.27
C ASP A 169 13.72 14.92 30.53
N ARG A 170 14.23 13.87 29.87
CA ARG A 170 13.44 12.88 29.11
C ARG A 170 12.42 12.16 29.98
N LYS A 171 12.79 11.86 31.23
CA LYS A 171 11.94 11.19 32.22
C LYS A 171 10.75 12.05 32.62
N LYS A 172 10.96 13.34 32.93
CA LYS A 172 9.87 14.29 33.23
C LYS A 172 8.89 14.43 32.07
N MET A 173 9.36 14.39 30.82
CA MET A 173 8.45 14.42 29.67
C MET A 173 7.54 13.18 29.59
N LEU A 174 8.09 11.99 29.83
CA LEU A 174 7.29 10.75 29.83
C LEU A 174 6.31 10.70 31.01
N LEU A 175 6.75 11.13 32.20
CA LEU A 175 5.87 11.28 33.37
C LEU A 175 4.77 12.33 33.14
N ALA A 176 5.07 13.40 32.40
CA ALA A 176 4.04 14.36 31.99
C ALA A 176 3.02 13.70 31.05
N ARG A 177 3.47 12.92 30.05
CA ARG A 177 2.57 12.18 29.14
C ARG A 177 1.69 11.18 29.88
N GLU A 178 2.23 10.48 30.88
CA GLU A 178 1.46 9.60 31.75
C GLU A 178 0.29 10.35 32.42
N LYS A 179 0.54 11.53 33.01
CA LYS A 179 -0.50 12.37 33.63
C LYS A 179 -1.53 12.93 32.64
N LEU A 180 -1.16 13.02 31.36
CA LEU A 180 -2.05 13.52 30.30
C LEU A 180 -3.00 12.42 29.80
N LEU A 181 -2.57 11.17 29.80
CA LEU A 181 -3.37 10.04 29.33
C LEU A 181 -4.38 9.57 30.40
N PRO A 182 -5.58 9.16 29.99
CA PRO A 182 -6.58 8.64 30.90
C PRO A 182 -6.16 7.29 31.48
N MET A 183 -6.39 7.11 32.78
CA MET A 183 -6.19 5.84 33.48
C MET A 183 -7.29 4.80 33.19
N THR A 184 -8.40 5.25 32.61
CA THR A 184 -9.48 4.35 32.18
C THR A 184 -9.05 3.55 30.96
N LYS A 185 -9.46 2.28 30.92
CA LYS A 185 -9.24 1.42 29.75
C LYS A 185 -10.10 1.90 28.59
N ILE A 186 -9.53 1.91 27.39
CA ILE A 186 -10.25 2.14 26.15
C ILE A 186 -10.29 0.85 25.34
N THR A 187 -11.39 0.62 24.63
CA THR A 187 -11.51 -0.50 23.71
C THR A 187 -10.65 -0.28 22.47
N ALA A 188 -10.13 -1.36 21.88
CA ALA A 188 -9.44 -1.30 20.59
C ALA A 188 -10.31 -0.64 19.49
N ARG A 189 -11.62 -0.89 19.53
CA ARG A 189 -12.59 -0.31 18.58
C ARG A 189 -12.75 1.21 18.77
N ASP A 190 -12.90 1.68 20.00
CA ASP A 190 -13.02 3.11 20.30
C ASP A 190 -11.71 3.84 20.01
N PHE A 191 -10.56 3.22 20.32
CA PHE A 191 -9.26 3.73 19.94
C PHE A 191 -9.16 3.93 18.42
N ALA A 192 -9.48 2.89 17.65
CA ALA A 192 -9.42 2.94 16.19
C ALA A 192 -10.38 3.96 15.58
N LYS A 193 -11.58 4.12 16.14
CA LYS A 193 -12.61 5.04 15.63
C LYS A 193 -12.39 6.49 16.04
N ARG A 194 -11.96 6.73 17.29
CA ARG A 194 -12.00 8.07 17.90
C ARG A 194 -10.63 8.71 18.09
N ILE A 195 -9.58 7.91 18.27
CA ILE A 195 -8.24 8.42 18.63
C ILE A 195 -7.29 8.33 17.45
N TYR A 196 -7.12 7.15 16.86
CA TYR A 196 -6.12 6.92 15.81
C TYR A 196 -6.27 7.81 14.55
N PRO A 197 -7.48 8.17 14.07
CA PRO A 197 -7.63 9.02 12.90
C PRO A 197 -7.10 10.44 13.12
N VAL A 198 -7.09 10.92 14.37
CA VAL A 198 -6.73 12.29 14.72
C VAL A 198 -5.22 12.39 14.86
N THR A 199 -4.57 12.98 13.85
CA THR A 199 -3.10 13.14 13.80
C THR A 199 -2.55 14.08 14.88
N ASN A 200 -3.40 14.96 15.42
CA ASN A 200 -3.00 15.96 16.41
C ASN A 200 -4.16 16.15 17.40
N ILE A 201 -4.33 15.17 18.29
CA ILE A 201 -5.42 15.20 19.26
C ILE A 201 -5.00 16.02 20.49
N ALA A 202 -5.80 17.02 20.84
CA ALA A 202 -5.61 17.75 22.08
C ALA A 202 -5.79 16.79 23.27
N THR A 203 -4.98 16.94 24.32
CA THR A 203 -5.09 16.08 25.52
C THR A 203 -6.49 16.08 26.12
N SER A 204 -7.16 17.23 26.12
CA SER A 204 -8.55 17.36 26.57
C SER A 204 -9.51 16.44 25.79
N ALA A 205 -9.31 16.30 24.48
CA ALA A 205 -10.10 15.40 23.65
C ALA A 205 -9.83 13.92 23.97
N ILE A 206 -8.58 13.53 24.24
CA ILE A 206 -8.27 12.17 24.69
C ILE A 206 -8.99 11.86 26.01
N LYS A 207 -8.90 12.77 26.99
CA LYS A 207 -9.57 12.62 28.28
C LYS A 207 -11.08 12.49 28.12
N TYR A 208 -11.69 13.36 27.32
CA TYR A 208 -13.11 13.31 27.01
C TYR A 208 -13.53 11.97 26.38
N ILE A 209 -12.78 11.47 25.41
CA ILE A 209 -13.08 10.19 24.74
C ILE A 209 -13.07 9.02 25.74
N ALA A 210 -12.16 9.04 26.70
CA ALA A 210 -11.95 7.93 27.63
C ALA A 210 -12.85 7.99 28.88
N THR A 211 -13.42 9.15 29.22
CA THR A 211 -14.36 9.30 30.34
C THR A 211 -15.82 9.21 29.90
N LYS A 212 -16.12 9.38 28.61
CA LYS A 212 -17.50 9.38 28.12
C LYS A 212 -18.17 8.01 28.38
N PRO A 213 -19.34 7.96 29.03
CA PRO A 213 -20.08 6.71 29.23
C PRO A 213 -20.33 6.00 27.91
N ARG A 214 -20.09 4.68 27.89
CA ARG A 214 -20.18 3.81 26.71
C ARG A 214 -21.52 3.91 25.96
N ASN A 215 -22.58 4.27 26.69
CA ASN A 215 -23.96 4.34 26.19
C ASN A 215 -24.38 5.72 25.67
N SER A 216 -23.51 6.73 25.77
CA SER A 216 -23.85 8.05 25.26
C SER A 216 -23.77 8.06 23.72
N PRO A 217 -24.83 8.51 23.02
CA PRO A 217 -24.80 8.67 21.56
C PRO A 217 -23.55 9.47 21.19
N PRO A 218 -22.73 9.01 20.23
CA PRO A 218 -21.58 9.80 19.77
C PRO A 218 -22.12 11.19 19.37
N PRO A 219 -21.47 12.30 19.78
CA PRO A 219 -21.84 13.60 19.24
C PRO A 219 -21.81 13.49 17.71
N ALA A 220 -22.76 14.11 17.03
CA ALA A 220 -22.84 14.15 15.58
C ALA A 220 -21.58 14.83 15.04
N MET A 221 -20.50 14.07 14.90
CA MET A 221 -19.37 14.45 14.09
C MET A 221 -19.85 14.38 12.64
N PRO A 222 -19.41 15.29 11.75
CA PRO A 222 -19.75 15.21 10.35
C PRO A 222 -19.43 13.80 9.86
N VAL A 223 -20.48 13.08 9.44
CA VAL A 223 -20.40 11.69 9.02
C VAL A 223 -19.72 11.67 7.66
N GLY A 224 -18.39 11.65 7.68
CA GLY A 224 -17.59 11.17 6.57
C GLY A 224 -17.73 9.65 6.50
N VAL A 225 -18.46 9.17 5.51
CA VAL A 225 -18.53 7.78 5.10
C VAL A 225 -17.13 7.31 4.72
N TYR A 226 -16.66 6.25 5.36
CA TYR A 226 -15.54 5.38 4.93
C TYR A 226 -14.13 6.02 4.85
N TYR A 227 -13.17 5.48 5.60
CA TYR A 227 -11.74 5.80 5.42
C TYR A 227 -11.01 4.60 4.81
N PRO A 228 -10.65 4.65 3.51
CA PRO A 228 -9.70 3.74 2.91
C PRO A 228 -8.31 3.90 3.56
N ARG A 229 -7.63 2.77 3.69
CA ARG A 229 -6.34 2.61 4.36
C ARG A 229 -5.20 3.15 3.46
N CYS A 230 -4.97 4.47 3.43
CA CYS A 230 -3.83 5.05 2.70
C CYS A 230 -2.63 5.32 3.61
N SER A 231 -1.52 4.63 3.33
CA SER A 231 -0.17 5.13 3.58
C SER A 231 0.55 5.49 2.28
N ALA A 232 -0.23 5.80 1.25
CA ALA A 232 0.26 6.54 0.11
C ALA A 232 0.52 8.00 0.52
N VAL A 233 1.12 8.71 -0.42
CA VAL A 233 1.36 10.15 -0.42
C VAL A 233 0.01 10.87 -0.26
N ASP A 234 -0.04 12.18 -0.03
CA ASP A 234 -1.28 12.98 -0.19
C ASP A 234 -1.77 12.90 -1.65
N VAL A 235 -2.22 11.72 -2.06
CA VAL A 235 -2.98 11.50 -3.27
C VAL A 235 -4.41 11.79 -2.86
N ASP A 236 -5.03 12.69 -3.61
CA ASP A 236 -6.43 13.04 -3.45
C ASP A 236 -7.27 11.76 -3.32
N SER A 237 -8.03 11.65 -2.23
CA SER A 237 -8.89 10.49 -1.97
C SER A 237 -9.88 10.27 -3.11
N ALA A 238 -10.25 11.32 -3.84
CA ALA A 238 -11.09 11.23 -5.03
C ALA A 238 -10.38 10.53 -6.20
N ALA A 239 -9.09 10.79 -6.42
CA ALA A 239 -8.30 10.13 -7.46
C ALA A 239 -8.14 8.64 -7.19
N PHE A 240 -7.95 8.26 -5.91
CA PHE A 240 -7.90 6.86 -5.51
C PHE A 240 -9.22 6.12 -5.80
N GLU A 241 -10.37 6.69 -5.41
CA GLU A 241 -11.67 6.06 -5.67
C GLU A 241 -11.99 6.03 -7.17
N SER A 242 -11.64 7.07 -7.94
CA SER A 242 -11.76 7.08 -9.41
C SER A 242 -10.95 5.95 -10.06
N VAL A 243 -9.69 5.78 -9.67
CA VAL A 243 -8.82 4.70 -10.18
C VAL A 243 -9.37 3.34 -9.80
N ARG A 244 -9.84 3.21 -8.56
CA ARG A 244 -10.48 1.98 -8.09
C ARG A 244 -11.71 1.68 -8.93
N GLU A 245 -12.64 2.62 -9.08
CA GLU A 245 -13.85 2.46 -9.90
C GLU A 245 -13.54 2.05 -11.34
N LYS A 246 -12.56 2.72 -11.97
CA LYS A 246 -12.06 2.40 -13.32
C LYS A 246 -11.48 0.99 -13.44
N LEU A 247 -10.76 0.52 -12.42
CA LEU A 247 -10.22 -0.84 -12.37
C LEU A 247 -11.30 -1.87 -11.98
N SER A 248 -12.30 -1.44 -11.21
CA SER A 248 -13.31 -2.28 -10.59
C SER A 248 -14.48 -2.64 -11.50
N GLY A 249 -14.84 -1.79 -12.48
CA GLY A 249 -16.09 -1.88 -13.23
C GLY A 249 -16.46 -3.28 -13.74
N ASP A 250 -15.58 -3.90 -14.53
CA ASP A 250 -15.85 -5.20 -15.16
C ASP A 250 -15.02 -6.34 -14.55
N TYR A 251 -13.74 -6.09 -14.29
CA TYR A 251 -12.83 -7.12 -13.79
C TYR A 251 -13.14 -7.53 -12.35
N GLN A 252 -13.56 -6.58 -11.51
CA GLN A 252 -13.92 -6.92 -10.13
C GLN A 252 -15.24 -7.68 -10.08
N LYS A 253 -16.18 -7.49 -11.02
CA LYS A 253 -17.39 -8.32 -11.10
C LYS A 253 -17.05 -9.77 -11.44
N GLU A 254 -16.07 -10.00 -12.32
CA GLU A 254 -15.59 -11.35 -12.66
C GLU A 254 -14.77 -12.01 -11.55
N ILE A 255 -13.98 -11.25 -10.79
CA ILE A 255 -13.28 -11.79 -9.60
C ILE A 255 -14.28 -12.02 -8.44
N LEU A 256 -15.20 -11.08 -8.20
CA LEU A 256 -16.21 -11.18 -7.14
C LEU A 256 -17.28 -12.23 -7.43
N SER A 257 -17.48 -12.63 -8.68
CA SER A 257 -18.31 -13.80 -9.02
C SER A 257 -17.70 -15.13 -8.57
N GLY A 258 -16.54 -15.10 -7.90
CA GLY A 258 -15.91 -16.26 -7.27
C GLY A 258 -15.02 -17.06 -8.19
N ARG A 259 -14.74 -16.55 -9.41
CA ARG A 259 -13.80 -17.19 -10.33
C ARG A 259 -12.40 -17.13 -9.73
N ARG A 260 -11.90 -18.28 -9.28
CA ARG A 260 -10.51 -18.40 -8.82
C ARG A 260 -9.60 -18.31 -10.05
N VAL A 261 -8.76 -17.27 -10.10
CA VAL A 261 -7.67 -17.21 -11.08
C VAL A 261 -6.76 -18.43 -10.86
N PRO A 262 -6.57 -19.30 -11.86
CA PRO A 262 -5.74 -20.48 -11.70
C PRO A 262 -4.31 -20.11 -11.35
N GLN A 263 -3.68 -20.90 -10.48
CA GLN A 263 -2.33 -20.61 -9.97
C GLN A 263 -1.27 -20.51 -11.09
N TYR A 264 -1.42 -21.27 -12.18
CA TYR A 264 -0.47 -21.27 -13.30
C TYR A 264 -0.44 -19.93 -14.07
N ARG A 265 -1.49 -19.10 -13.94
CA ARG A 265 -1.53 -17.76 -14.55
C ARG A 265 -0.50 -16.80 -13.95
N PHE A 266 0.06 -17.13 -12.80
CA PHE A 266 1.09 -16.33 -12.13
C PHE A 266 2.53 -16.78 -12.43
N ASP A 267 2.71 -17.87 -13.19
CA ASP A 267 4.04 -18.44 -13.46
C ASP A 267 4.79 -17.63 -14.54
N VAL A 268 4.05 -16.96 -15.45
CA VAL A 268 4.59 -16.10 -16.50
C VAL A 268 3.76 -14.82 -16.67
N CYS A 269 4.43 -13.68 -16.85
CA CYS A 269 3.81 -12.38 -17.08
C CYS A 269 4.70 -11.52 -17.98
N SER A 270 4.13 -10.68 -18.84
CA SER A 270 4.90 -9.71 -19.59
C SER A 270 5.29 -8.53 -18.71
N LEU A 271 6.47 -7.98 -18.99
CA LEU A 271 7.13 -7.03 -18.09
C LEU A 271 6.47 -5.65 -18.12
N ASP A 272 5.77 -5.30 -19.21
CA ASP A 272 4.92 -4.11 -19.29
C ASP A 272 3.78 -4.15 -18.25
N TYR A 273 3.01 -5.23 -18.17
CA TYR A 273 1.97 -5.39 -17.15
C TYR A 273 2.53 -5.42 -15.73
N VAL A 274 3.68 -6.05 -15.51
CA VAL A 274 4.35 -6.03 -14.19
C VAL A 274 4.79 -4.61 -13.81
N GLU A 275 5.21 -3.78 -14.77
CA GLU A 275 5.48 -2.36 -14.51
C GLU A 275 4.21 -1.61 -14.13
N PHE A 276 3.10 -1.80 -14.84
CA PHE A 276 1.82 -1.20 -14.45
C PHE A 276 1.34 -1.69 -13.08
N GLY A 277 1.50 -2.99 -12.80
CA GLY A 277 1.21 -3.58 -11.49
C GLY A 277 2.04 -2.93 -10.37
N ALA A 278 3.33 -2.69 -10.62
CA ALA A 278 4.17 -1.92 -9.70
C ALA A 278 3.65 -0.50 -9.52
N LEU A 279 3.34 0.21 -10.60
CA LEU A 279 2.85 1.58 -10.49
C LEU A 279 1.57 1.64 -9.67
N LEU A 280 0.59 0.82 -9.99
CA LEU A 280 -0.68 0.79 -9.27
C LEU A 280 -0.47 0.44 -7.80
N GLU A 281 0.31 -0.59 -7.45
CA GLU A 281 0.58 -0.93 -6.04
C GLU A 281 1.22 0.22 -5.23
N ASN A 282 1.84 1.20 -5.90
CA ASN A 282 2.50 2.33 -5.24
C ASN A 282 1.48 3.38 -4.79
N TYR A 283 0.41 3.51 -5.57
CA TYR A 283 -0.65 4.50 -5.37
C TYR A 283 -1.87 3.86 -4.70
N THR A 284 -2.21 2.64 -5.08
CA THR A 284 -3.37 1.89 -4.65
C THR A 284 -2.92 0.55 -4.06
N GLN A 285 -2.80 0.50 -2.73
CA GLN A 285 -2.46 -0.77 -2.06
C GLN A 285 -3.56 -1.79 -2.35
N HIS A 286 -3.22 -2.92 -2.99
CA HIS A 286 -4.17 -3.97 -3.35
C HIS A 286 -5.25 -3.53 -4.35
N ALA A 287 -4.85 -2.83 -5.41
CA ALA A 287 -5.75 -2.31 -6.45
C ALA A 287 -6.72 -3.37 -7.02
N PHE A 288 -6.27 -4.62 -7.07
CA PHE A 288 -6.98 -5.75 -7.70
C PHE A 288 -7.61 -6.71 -6.68
N GLY A 289 -7.76 -6.27 -5.43
CA GLY A 289 -8.30 -7.10 -4.36
C GLY A 289 -7.26 -8.02 -3.71
N ALA A 290 -7.74 -9.08 -3.06
CA ALA A 290 -6.91 -10.02 -2.31
C ALA A 290 -6.78 -11.33 -3.08
N VAL A 291 -5.57 -11.60 -3.59
CA VAL A 291 -5.19 -12.95 -4.01
C VAL A 291 -4.93 -13.80 -2.76
N GLY A 292 -5.26 -15.09 -2.83
CA GLY A 292 -5.01 -16.02 -1.73
C GLY A 292 -3.55 -15.99 -1.25
N SER A 293 -3.35 -16.06 0.06
CA SER A 293 -2.01 -15.95 0.67
C SER A 293 -1.03 -17.03 0.19
N GLU A 294 -1.54 -18.16 -0.29
CA GLU A 294 -0.78 -19.27 -0.87
C GLU A 294 -0.07 -18.88 -2.17
N ILE A 295 -0.72 -18.08 -3.03
CA ILE A 295 -0.13 -17.59 -4.29
C ILE A 295 1.00 -16.61 -3.97
N PHE A 296 0.77 -15.67 -3.04
CA PHE A 296 1.81 -14.76 -2.56
C PHE A 296 3.02 -15.52 -2.00
N ARG A 297 2.78 -16.59 -1.23
CA ARG A 297 3.84 -17.43 -0.66
C ARG A 297 4.63 -18.15 -1.76
N LYS A 298 3.95 -18.84 -2.69
CA LYS A 298 4.59 -19.52 -3.82
C LYS A 298 5.47 -18.55 -4.62
N ILE A 299 4.93 -17.39 -4.99
CA ILE A 299 5.68 -16.41 -5.81
C ILE A 299 6.87 -15.85 -5.01
N ALA A 300 6.67 -15.57 -3.72
CA ALA A 300 7.74 -15.11 -2.85
C ALA A 300 8.87 -16.14 -2.70
N ASP A 301 8.52 -17.42 -2.54
CA ASP A 301 9.48 -18.52 -2.48
C ASP A 301 10.26 -18.64 -3.80
N LEU A 302 9.58 -18.57 -4.95
CA LEU A 302 10.21 -18.60 -6.28
C LEU A 302 11.10 -17.38 -6.54
N MET A 303 10.75 -16.21 -6.00
CA MET A 303 11.56 -14.99 -6.09
C MET A 303 12.69 -14.94 -5.06
N GLU A 304 12.68 -15.81 -4.05
CA GLU A 304 13.50 -15.72 -2.83
C GLU A 304 13.37 -14.35 -2.14
N GLU A 305 12.15 -13.81 -2.12
CA GLU A 305 11.82 -12.55 -1.47
C GLU A 305 10.80 -12.74 -0.36
N ARG A 306 10.64 -11.74 0.50
CA ARG A 306 9.56 -11.78 1.51
C ARG A 306 8.20 -11.71 0.80
N TYR A 307 7.21 -12.43 1.31
CA TYR A 307 5.83 -12.37 0.79
C TYR A 307 5.25 -10.95 0.71
N SER A 308 5.70 -10.05 1.61
CA SER A 308 5.32 -8.64 1.64
C SER A 308 6.23 -7.74 0.78
N SER A 309 7.06 -8.33 -0.08
CA SER A 309 7.95 -7.59 -0.96
C SER A 309 7.14 -6.74 -1.93
N TRP A 310 7.73 -5.62 -2.31
CA TRP A 310 7.25 -4.80 -3.40
C TRP A 310 7.14 -5.58 -4.71
N ARG A 311 8.18 -6.33 -5.07
CA ARG A 311 8.26 -7.00 -6.37
C ARG A 311 7.28 -8.16 -6.49
N VAL A 312 7.11 -8.92 -5.41
CA VAL A 312 6.09 -9.96 -5.33
C VAL A 312 4.70 -9.38 -5.56
N ARG A 313 4.38 -8.23 -4.95
CA ARG A 313 3.08 -7.55 -5.17
C ARG A 313 2.94 -7.00 -6.59
N ALA A 314 3.97 -6.33 -7.10
CA ALA A 314 4.00 -5.85 -8.48
C ALA A 314 3.77 -6.97 -9.49
N TRP A 315 4.43 -8.12 -9.30
CA TRP A 315 4.27 -9.31 -10.13
C TRP A 315 2.84 -9.85 -10.11
N VAL A 316 2.28 -10.06 -8.92
CA VAL A 316 0.90 -10.52 -8.75
C VAL A 316 -0.07 -9.55 -9.42
N SER A 317 0.05 -8.26 -9.15
CA SER A 317 -0.83 -7.23 -9.74
C SER A 317 -0.67 -7.13 -11.26
N GLY A 318 0.54 -7.31 -11.79
CA GLY A 318 0.78 -7.39 -13.24
C GLY A 318 0.13 -8.61 -13.88
N CYS A 319 0.25 -9.79 -13.25
CA CYS A 319 -0.40 -11.01 -13.74
C CYS A 319 -1.92 -10.85 -13.80
N LEU A 320 -2.52 -10.24 -12.78
CA LEU A 320 -3.95 -9.95 -12.75
C LEU A 320 -4.36 -8.99 -13.87
N LEU A 321 -3.59 -7.91 -14.08
CA LEU A 321 -3.84 -6.97 -15.17
C LEU A 321 -3.78 -7.64 -16.56
N GLN A 322 -2.80 -8.53 -16.74
CA GLN A 322 -2.65 -9.27 -17.99
C GLN A 322 -3.78 -10.29 -18.18
N ASP A 323 -4.18 -10.98 -17.11
CA ASP A 323 -5.30 -11.93 -17.13
C ASP A 323 -6.64 -11.23 -17.38
N ALA A 324 -6.75 -9.97 -16.94
CA ALA A 324 -7.87 -9.06 -17.23
C ALA A 324 -7.84 -8.47 -18.66
N GLU A 325 -6.79 -8.76 -19.43
CA GLU A 325 -6.57 -8.26 -20.80
C GLU A 325 -6.70 -6.73 -20.92
N LYS A 326 -6.25 -5.98 -19.91
CA LYS A 326 -6.39 -4.51 -19.90
C LYS A 326 -5.46 -3.86 -20.91
N PRO A 327 -5.96 -3.10 -21.91
CA PRO A 327 -5.11 -2.52 -22.93
C PRO A 327 -4.00 -1.63 -22.36
N ILE A 328 -2.77 -1.82 -22.82
CA ILE A 328 -1.61 -1.00 -22.41
C ILE A 328 -1.85 0.51 -22.58
N PRO A 329 -2.46 1.01 -23.69
CA PRO A 329 -2.76 2.44 -23.82
C PRO A 329 -3.68 2.97 -22.72
N TRP A 330 -4.66 2.15 -22.30
CA TRP A 330 -5.58 2.50 -21.22
C TRP A 330 -4.86 2.57 -19.87
N LEU A 331 -4.00 1.59 -19.56
CA LEU A 331 -3.19 1.59 -18.34
C LEU A 331 -2.23 2.77 -18.28
N LEU A 332 -1.69 3.18 -19.44
CA LEU A 332 -0.84 4.34 -19.58
C LEU A 332 -1.61 5.63 -19.29
N ASP A 333 -2.80 5.80 -19.86
CA ASP A 333 -3.63 6.99 -19.61
C ASP A 333 -4.08 7.04 -18.13
N LEU A 334 -4.45 5.90 -17.54
CA LEU A 334 -4.73 5.78 -16.10
C LEU A 334 -3.54 6.26 -15.25
N CYS A 335 -2.32 5.81 -15.56
CA CYS A 335 -1.13 6.21 -14.81
C CYS A 335 -0.82 7.71 -14.95
N LEU A 336 -0.88 8.24 -16.17
CA LEU A 336 -0.50 9.63 -16.43
C LEU A 336 -1.55 10.63 -15.98
N GLN A 337 -2.83 10.35 -16.24
CA GLN A 337 -3.92 11.30 -16.02
C GLN A 337 -4.51 11.16 -14.61
N ASP A 338 -4.84 9.93 -14.19
CA ASP A 338 -5.52 9.73 -12.91
C ASP A 338 -4.54 9.66 -11.73
N LEU A 339 -3.38 9.03 -11.92
CA LEU A 339 -2.35 8.92 -10.88
C LEU A 339 -1.31 10.05 -10.91
N ASN A 340 -1.38 10.93 -11.90
CA ASN A 340 -0.39 11.99 -12.12
C ASN A 340 1.06 11.46 -12.09
N TYR A 341 1.26 10.24 -12.60
CA TYR A 341 2.57 9.61 -12.60
C TYR A 341 3.50 10.31 -13.59
N VAL A 342 4.74 10.56 -13.14
CA VAL A 342 5.80 11.13 -13.99
C VAL A 342 6.85 10.04 -14.26
N PRO A 343 6.94 9.54 -15.50
CA PRO A 343 7.89 8.50 -15.86
C PRO A 343 9.33 9.00 -15.71
N PRO A 344 10.25 8.12 -15.25
CA PRO A 344 11.64 8.51 -15.08
C PRO A 344 12.30 8.80 -16.43
N THR A 345 13.20 9.79 -16.44
CA THR A 345 14.09 10.04 -17.58
C THR A 345 15.17 8.97 -17.71
N SER A 346 15.47 8.23 -16.64
CA SER A 346 16.34 7.07 -16.70
C SER A 346 15.63 5.85 -17.30
N TRP A 347 16.40 4.99 -17.95
CA TRP A 347 15.93 3.71 -18.49
C TRP A 347 15.85 2.66 -17.38
N ARG A 348 14.81 2.77 -16.55
CA ARG A 348 14.60 1.86 -15.42
C ARG A 348 13.13 1.81 -14.99
N LEU A 349 12.58 0.60 -14.97
CA LEU A 349 11.22 0.30 -14.53
C LEU A 349 11.09 0.35 -12.99
N GLU A 350 9.93 0.74 -12.47
CA GLU A 350 9.61 0.67 -11.04
C GLU A 350 9.60 -0.77 -10.50
N CYS A 351 9.12 -1.73 -11.30
CA CYS A 351 9.04 -3.13 -10.88
C CYS A 351 10.40 -3.77 -10.61
N LEU A 352 11.48 -3.25 -11.23
CA LEU A 352 12.85 -3.75 -11.07
C LEU A 352 13.63 -3.04 -9.95
N LYS A 353 13.12 -1.93 -9.41
CA LYS A 353 13.83 -1.16 -8.36
C LYS A 353 13.88 -1.90 -7.04
N ALA A 354 14.94 -1.62 -6.27
CA ALA A 354 14.99 -2.04 -4.88
C ALA A 354 14.10 -1.10 -4.03
N ARG A 355 13.52 -1.62 -2.93
CA ARG A 355 12.57 -0.87 -2.10
C ARG A 355 13.12 0.46 -1.57
N ASN A 356 14.42 0.52 -1.30
CA ASN A 356 15.09 1.74 -0.81
C ASN A 356 15.18 2.86 -1.86
N GLU A 357 15.05 2.56 -3.15
CA GLU A 357 15.16 3.54 -4.24
C GLU A 357 13.83 4.21 -4.59
N LEU A 358 12.69 3.63 -4.18
CA LEU A 358 11.35 4.14 -4.48
C LEU A 358 11.08 5.53 -3.89
N TYR A 359 11.78 5.91 -2.81
CA TYR A 359 11.57 7.19 -2.12
C TYR A 359 12.07 8.42 -2.88
N LYS A 360 12.83 8.27 -3.99
CA LYS A 360 13.42 9.39 -4.74
C LYS A 360 12.50 10.06 -5.77
N TRP A 361 11.24 9.66 -5.84
CA TRP A 361 10.29 10.08 -6.90
C TRP A 361 9.92 11.59 -6.91
N ARG A 362 9.99 12.29 -5.76
CA ARG A 362 9.59 13.71 -5.67
C ARG A 362 10.47 14.70 -6.44
N ASN A 363 11.69 14.30 -6.80
CA ASN A 363 12.66 15.18 -7.45
C ASN A 363 12.92 14.77 -8.91
N ARG A 364 11.98 14.07 -9.56
CA ARG A 364 12.14 13.67 -10.96
C ARG A 364 12.02 14.88 -11.87
N LEU A 365 12.99 15.03 -12.77
CA LEU A 365 12.84 15.91 -13.92
C LEU A 365 11.65 15.43 -14.75
N LYS A 366 10.70 16.33 -15.00
CA LYS A 366 9.55 16.03 -15.84
C LYS A 366 10.02 15.95 -17.30
N PRO A 367 9.85 14.81 -18.00
CA PRO A 367 10.13 14.75 -19.43
C PRO A 367 9.18 15.69 -20.18
N ALA A 368 9.65 16.28 -21.29
CA ALA A 368 8.84 17.18 -22.12
C ALA A 368 7.57 16.49 -22.64
N ASN A 369 7.64 15.19 -22.91
CA ASN A 369 6.51 14.37 -23.30
C ASN A 369 6.45 13.09 -22.44
N PRO A 370 5.71 13.11 -21.32
CA PRO A 370 5.57 11.95 -20.43
C PRO A 370 5.00 10.72 -21.12
N LYS A 371 4.02 10.88 -22.01
CA LYS A 371 3.38 9.78 -22.74
C LYS A 371 4.38 9.05 -23.64
N MET A 372 5.13 9.79 -24.46
CA MET A 372 6.18 9.21 -25.29
C MET A 372 7.29 8.57 -24.45
N ARG A 373 7.72 9.22 -23.36
CA ARG A 373 8.73 8.64 -22.48
C ARG A 373 8.28 7.32 -21.85
N PHE A 374 7.00 7.21 -21.51
CA PHE A 374 6.44 5.97 -20.98
C PHE A 374 6.45 4.88 -22.06
N TYR A 375 6.01 5.18 -23.29
CA TYR A 375 6.10 4.25 -24.41
C TYR A 375 7.53 3.77 -24.69
N GLU A 376 8.53 4.64 -24.56
CA GLU A 376 9.93 4.23 -24.65
C GLU A 376 10.31 3.19 -23.60
N LEU A 377 9.84 3.36 -22.37
CA LEU A 377 10.17 2.47 -21.26
C LEU A 377 9.51 1.08 -21.37
N VAL A 378 8.26 1.02 -21.86
CA VAL A 378 7.48 -0.24 -21.92
C VAL A 378 7.41 -0.87 -23.30
N GLY A 379 7.83 -0.16 -24.35
CA GLY A 379 7.80 -0.66 -25.72
C GLY A 379 8.69 -1.89 -25.91
N GLY A 380 8.12 -2.96 -26.47
CA GLY A 380 8.82 -4.24 -26.68
C GLY A 380 8.92 -5.14 -25.46
N LEU A 381 8.18 -4.82 -24.38
CA LEU A 381 8.15 -5.62 -23.15
C LEU A 381 6.91 -6.53 -23.02
N ASN A 382 6.20 -6.74 -24.12
CA ASN A 382 5.00 -7.59 -24.21
C ASN A 382 5.31 -9.09 -24.24
N GLU A 383 6.59 -9.46 -24.35
CA GLU A 383 7.03 -10.85 -24.25
C GLU A 383 6.86 -11.35 -22.81
N LYS A 384 6.23 -12.52 -22.64
CA LYS A 384 6.03 -13.14 -21.33
C LYS A 384 7.37 -13.63 -20.79
N ILE A 385 7.68 -13.26 -19.56
CA ILE A 385 8.84 -13.75 -18.82
C ILE A 385 8.37 -14.59 -17.63
N SER A 386 9.20 -15.54 -17.22
CA SER A 386 9.00 -16.35 -16.02
C SER A 386 9.48 -15.63 -14.75
N ILE A 387 9.05 -16.12 -13.58
CA ILE A 387 9.54 -15.60 -12.28
C ILE A 387 11.07 -15.66 -12.16
N PRO A 388 11.77 -16.76 -12.53
CA PRO A 388 13.23 -16.80 -12.51
C PRO A 388 13.88 -15.76 -13.43
N GLU A 389 13.32 -15.51 -14.61
CA GLU A 389 13.80 -14.47 -15.52
C GLU A 389 13.63 -13.07 -14.94
N PHE A 390 12.47 -12.78 -14.38
CA PHE A 390 12.22 -11.53 -13.69
C PHE A 390 13.17 -11.32 -12.50
N LYS A 391 13.41 -12.36 -11.70
CA LYS A 391 14.38 -12.35 -10.61
C LYS A 391 15.79 -12.01 -11.12
N ARG A 392 16.23 -12.64 -12.21
CA ARG A 392 17.52 -12.35 -12.85
C ARG A 392 17.60 -10.88 -13.30
N LEU A 393 16.57 -10.37 -13.98
CA LEU A 393 16.50 -8.97 -14.41
C LEU A 393 16.52 -8.00 -13.22
N ALA A 394 15.79 -8.30 -12.15
CA ALA A 394 15.72 -7.48 -10.94
C ALA A 394 17.02 -7.47 -10.13
N ALA A 395 17.87 -8.50 -10.30
CA ALA A 395 19.20 -8.60 -9.70
C ALA A 395 20.31 -7.94 -10.55
N MET A 396 20.05 -7.59 -11.80
CA MET A 396 21.02 -6.90 -12.65
C MET A 396 21.37 -5.51 -12.10
N SER A 397 22.59 -5.05 -12.41
CA SER A 397 22.97 -3.67 -12.14
C SER A 397 22.12 -2.69 -12.94
N GLY A 398 21.96 -1.46 -12.45
CA GLY A 398 21.18 -0.43 -13.16
C GLY A 398 21.68 -0.15 -14.59
N LYS A 399 22.98 -0.35 -14.85
CA LYS A 399 23.57 -0.25 -16.21
C LYS A 399 23.04 -1.36 -17.12
N LYS A 400 23.09 -2.61 -16.67
CA LYS A 400 22.60 -3.78 -17.42
C LYS A 400 21.08 -3.71 -17.65
N GLN A 401 20.32 -3.28 -16.64
CA GLN A 401 18.88 -3.03 -16.80
C GLN A 401 18.59 -1.99 -17.88
N LYS A 402 19.35 -0.88 -17.90
CA LYS A 402 19.24 0.15 -18.93
C LYS A 402 19.54 -0.41 -20.32
N GLU A 403 20.64 -1.16 -20.48
CA GLU A 403 21.02 -1.78 -21.76
C GLU A 403 19.91 -2.69 -22.29
N PHE A 404 19.39 -3.58 -21.44
CA PHE A 404 18.27 -4.46 -21.76
C PHE A 404 17.02 -3.70 -22.24
N LEU A 405 16.62 -2.64 -21.53
CA LEU A 405 15.42 -1.86 -21.89
C LEU A 405 15.61 -1.09 -23.19
N CYS A 406 16.79 -0.49 -23.40
CA CYS A 406 17.11 0.18 -24.66
C CYS A 406 17.06 -0.80 -25.84
N GLU A 407 17.62 -2.00 -25.68
CA GLU A 407 17.64 -3.02 -26.71
C GLU A 407 16.23 -3.49 -27.09
N LYS A 408 15.37 -3.78 -26.09
CA LYS A 408 13.98 -4.17 -26.31
C LYS A 408 13.19 -3.07 -27.04
N TYR A 409 13.34 -1.82 -26.61
CA TYR A 409 12.68 -0.69 -27.27
C TYR A 409 13.17 -0.48 -28.71
N HIS A 410 14.48 -0.54 -28.97
CA HIS A 410 15.00 -0.39 -30.32
C HIS A 410 14.54 -1.49 -31.26
N SER A 411 14.47 -2.74 -30.76
CA SER A 411 13.93 -3.86 -31.53
C SER A 411 12.46 -3.62 -31.89
N TYR A 412 11.65 -3.22 -30.91
CA TYR A 412 10.24 -2.85 -31.11
C TYR A 412 10.06 -1.68 -32.10
N SER A 413 10.88 -0.63 -31.97
CA SER A 413 10.81 0.54 -32.85
C SER A 413 11.17 0.20 -34.31
N LYS A 414 12.11 -0.72 -34.53
CA LYS A 414 12.45 -1.21 -35.87
C LYS A 414 11.29 -2.00 -36.47
N SER A 415 10.70 -2.93 -35.71
CA SER A 415 9.56 -3.74 -36.17
C SER A 415 8.33 -2.91 -36.50
N THR A 416 7.99 -1.91 -35.67
CA THR A 416 6.84 -1.03 -35.91
C THR A 416 6.99 -0.17 -37.17
N ARG A 417 8.20 0.34 -37.44
CA ARG A 417 8.48 1.08 -38.69
C ARG A 417 8.37 0.20 -39.94
N ALA A 418 8.79 -1.06 -39.86
CA ALA A 418 8.71 -1.99 -40.98
C ALA A 418 7.25 -2.30 -41.39
N LEU A 419 6.33 -2.26 -40.43
CA LEU A 419 4.89 -2.48 -40.66
C LEU A 419 4.14 -1.24 -41.18
N GLY A 420 4.83 -0.13 -41.46
CA GLY A 420 4.19 1.12 -41.91
C GLY A 420 3.35 1.83 -40.85
N CYS A 421 3.30 1.30 -39.62
CA CYS A 421 2.73 1.98 -38.49
C CYS A 421 3.73 3.03 -37.99
N THR A 422 3.62 4.25 -38.53
CA THR A 422 4.38 5.39 -38.03
C THR A 422 4.07 5.56 -36.54
N PRO A 423 5.07 5.45 -35.63
CA PRO A 423 4.84 5.81 -34.24
C PRO A 423 4.29 7.24 -34.20
N PRO A 424 3.44 7.60 -33.22
CA PRO A 424 2.96 8.98 -33.08
C PRO A 424 4.19 9.90 -33.08
N ALA A 425 4.34 10.64 -34.18
CA ALA A 425 5.51 11.48 -34.37
C ALA A 425 5.50 12.49 -33.22
N ALA A 426 6.62 12.58 -32.49
CA ALA A 426 6.82 13.70 -31.59
C ALA A 426 6.76 14.95 -32.46
N THR A 427 5.62 15.64 -32.44
CA THR A 427 5.40 16.86 -33.20
C THR A 427 6.57 17.77 -32.86
N LYS A 428 7.50 17.95 -33.80
CA LYS A 428 8.56 18.94 -33.67
C LYS A 428 7.82 20.26 -33.56
N LEU A 429 7.74 20.80 -32.33
CA LEU A 429 7.30 22.16 -32.10
C LEU A 429 8.17 23.03 -33.01
N ALA A 430 7.53 23.63 -34.01
CA ALA A 430 8.17 24.62 -34.85
C ALA A 430 8.82 25.67 -33.94
N PRO A 431 10.03 26.16 -34.26
CA PRO A 431 10.64 27.22 -33.49
C PRO A 431 9.68 28.41 -33.44
N SER A 432 9.26 28.79 -32.23
CA SER A 432 8.47 30.01 -32.02
C SER A 432 9.19 31.17 -32.70
N PRO A 433 8.50 31.95 -33.56
CA PRO A 433 9.09 33.16 -34.12
C PRO A 433 9.38 34.13 -32.98
N SER A 434 10.62 34.60 -32.97
CA SER A 434 11.16 35.61 -32.08
C SER A 434 10.22 36.81 -32.01
N ALA A 435 9.69 37.11 -30.83
CA ALA A 435 8.94 38.34 -30.60
C ALA A 435 9.88 39.55 -30.75
N PRO A 436 9.54 40.57 -31.56
CA PRO A 436 10.27 41.82 -31.57
C PRO A 436 9.89 42.65 -30.35
N SER A 437 10.92 43.08 -29.63
CA SER A 437 10.88 44.06 -28.56
C SER A 437 10.37 45.40 -29.10
N GLN A 438 9.31 45.97 -28.51
CA GLN A 438 9.09 47.42 -28.55
C GLN A 438 8.53 47.96 -27.23
N PRO A 439 8.83 49.24 -26.90
CA PRO A 439 8.59 49.84 -25.60
C PRO A 439 7.24 50.57 -25.52
N ALA A 440 6.86 50.82 -24.27
CA ALA A 440 5.65 51.51 -23.83
C ALA A 440 5.38 52.86 -24.49
N GLN A 441 4.11 53.11 -24.86
CA GLN A 441 3.42 54.40 -24.64
C GLN A 441 1.90 54.18 -24.46
N ILE A 442 1.35 54.90 -23.48
CA ILE A 442 -0.08 55.13 -23.20
C ILE A 442 -0.48 56.43 -23.91
N PRO A 443 -1.63 56.54 -24.60
CA PRO A 443 -2.73 57.35 -24.03
C PRO A 443 -4.19 56.91 -24.30
N LYS A 444 -5.02 57.42 -23.39
CA LYS A 444 -6.49 57.49 -23.17
C LYS A 444 -7.47 57.51 -24.36
N GLN A 445 -8.68 57.01 -24.02
CA GLN A 445 -10.06 57.34 -24.48
C GLN A 445 -10.39 56.94 -25.94
N GLU A 446 -11.55 56.35 -26.30
CA GLU A 446 -12.96 56.69 -26.00
C GLU A 446 -13.91 55.49 -26.33
N LYS A 447 -15.12 55.49 -25.74
CA LYS A 447 -16.33 54.70 -26.15
C LYS A 447 -16.98 55.39 -27.37
N PRO A 448 -17.74 54.73 -28.30
CA PRO A 448 -19.02 54.06 -27.96
C PRO A 448 -19.48 52.87 -28.84
N ALA A 449 -20.61 52.30 -28.39
CA ALA A 449 -21.61 51.38 -28.97
C ALA A 449 -21.58 50.97 -30.45
N GLY A 450 -22.01 49.73 -30.73
CA GLY A 450 -22.62 49.38 -32.03
C GLY A 450 -22.64 47.89 -32.42
N ASN A 451 -23.72 47.20 -32.04
CA ASN A 451 -24.49 46.19 -32.78
C ASN A 451 -23.87 45.15 -33.76
N SER A 452 -24.32 43.90 -33.52
CA SER A 452 -24.84 42.90 -34.47
C SER A 452 -24.02 42.48 -35.70
N SER A 453 -23.74 41.19 -35.84
CA SER A 453 -24.65 40.26 -36.52
C SER A 453 -23.93 38.95 -36.88
N SER A 454 -24.59 37.87 -36.47
CA SER A 454 -24.58 36.51 -36.99
C SER A 454 -24.05 36.31 -38.41
N ARG A 455 -23.16 35.31 -38.56
CA ARG A 455 -23.04 34.58 -39.83
C ARG A 455 -22.93 33.08 -39.56
N THR A 456 -24.09 32.45 -39.72
CA THR A 456 -24.32 31.02 -39.95
C THR A 456 -23.52 30.57 -41.17
N VAL A 457 -22.74 29.51 -41.02
CA VAL A 457 -22.16 28.75 -42.13
C VAL A 457 -22.55 27.29 -41.92
N GLU A 458 -23.45 26.81 -42.77
CA GLU A 458 -23.73 25.39 -42.95
C GLU A 458 -22.51 24.68 -43.57
N PRO A 459 -22.21 23.43 -43.20
CA PRO A 459 -21.30 22.57 -43.95
C PRO A 459 -22.08 21.66 -44.89
N SER A 460 -21.80 21.81 -46.18
CA SER A 460 -22.24 20.92 -47.26
C SER A 460 -21.23 19.77 -47.44
N GLY A 461 -21.74 18.53 -47.46
CA GLY A 461 -21.22 17.48 -48.36
C GLY A 461 -20.36 16.37 -47.75
N PRO A 462 -20.65 15.09 -48.05
CA PRO A 462 -20.06 13.92 -47.39
C PRO A 462 -18.86 13.34 -48.17
N ALA A 463 -17.87 12.82 -47.46
CA ALA A 463 -16.77 12.05 -48.05
C ALA A 463 -16.59 10.70 -47.34
N ALA A 464 -17.05 9.66 -48.04
CA ALA A 464 -16.58 8.27 -48.06
C ALA A 464 -15.98 7.67 -46.78
N THR A 465 -16.83 6.96 -46.03
CA THR A 465 -16.42 5.94 -45.06
C THR A 465 -15.99 4.68 -45.80
N LEU A 466 -14.69 4.39 -45.83
CA LEU A 466 -14.17 3.06 -46.21
C LEU A 466 -14.38 2.09 -45.03
N SER A 467 -15.29 1.14 -45.23
CA SER A 467 -15.57 0.01 -44.35
C SER A 467 -14.39 -0.97 -44.30
N PRO A 468 -13.88 -1.35 -43.11
CA PRO A 468 -13.05 -2.54 -42.98
C PRO A 468 -13.96 -3.77 -42.98
N ALA A 469 -13.76 -4.66 -43.96
CA ALA A 469 -14.39 -5.97 -44.01
C ALA A 469 -14.03 -6.78 -42.75
N MET A 470 -14.92 -6.77 -41.76
CA MET A 470 -14.94 -7.80 -40.73
C MET A 470 -15.58 -9.04 -41.34
N MET A 471 -14.79 -10.10 -41.49
CA MET A 471 -15.31 -11.45 -41.75
C MET A 471 -16.19 -11.86 -40.57
N TYR A 472 -17.49 -11.59 -40.66
CA TYR A 472 -18.47 -12.27 -39.85
C TYR A 472 -18.57 -13.70 -40.37
N CYS A 473 -18.18 -14.68 -39.55
CA CYS A 473 -18.61 -16.06 -39.77
C CYS A 473 -20.15 -16.05 -39.71
N HIS A 474 -20.79 -16.56 -40.75
CA HIS A 474 -22.24 -16.63 -40.77
C HIS A 474 -22.66 -17.60 -39.65
N PRO A 475 -23.73 -17.34 -38.89
CA PRO A 475 -24.15 -18.22 -37.79
C PRO A 475 -24.32 -19.69 -38.21
N ASN A 476 -24.60 -19.93 -39.50
CA ASN A 476 -24.72 -21.26 -40.07
C ASN A 476 -23.37 -22.00 -40.18
N ASP A 477 -22.25 -21.29 -40.37
CA ASP A 477 -20.91 -21.90 -40.45
C ASP A 477 -20.50 -22.47 -39.08
N LEU A 478 -20.95 -21.82 -38.00
CA LEU A 478 -20.71 -22.28 -36.63
C LEU A 478 -21.57 -23.51 -36.30
N ILE A 479 -22.80 -23.57 -36.79
CA ILE A 479 -23.69 -24.72 -36.62
C ILE A 479 -23.15 -25.92 -37.41
N GLU A 480 -22.73 -25.72 -38.66
CA GLU A 480 -22.15 -26.79 -39.49
C GLU A 480 -20.83 -27.32 -38.90
N PHE A 481 -20.02 -26.44 -38.31
CA PHE A 481 -18.81 -26.86 -37.58
C PHE A 481 -19.14 -27.71 -36.34
N LEU A 482 -20.14 -27.31 -35.55
CA LEU A 482 -20.54 -28.05 -34.35
C LEU A 482 -21.14 -29.41 -34.70
N ASP A 483 -22.00 -29.49 -35.72
CA ASP A 483 -22.58 -30.75 -36.20
C ASP A 483 -21.48 -31.70 -36.72
N ARG A 484 -20.44 -31.16 -37.39
CA ARG A 484 -19.30 -31.94 -37.86
C ARG A 484 -18.43 -32.46 -36.71
N VAL A 485 -18.25 -31.68 -35.64
CA VAL A 485 -17.49 -32.11 -34.46
C VAL A 485 -18.24 -33.18 -33.69
N GLU A 486 -19.57 -33.03 -33.52
CA GLU A 486 -20.40 -34.01 -32.82
C GLU A 486 -20.53 -35.32 -33.59
N SER A 487 -20.61 -35.26 -34.93
CA SER A 487 -20.64 -36.44 -35.79
C SER A 487 -19.35 -37.27 -35.73
N ASN A 488 -18.19 -36.63 -35.50
CA ASN A 488 -16.90 -37.33 -35.37
C ASN A 488 -16.68 -37.99 -34.00
N ILE A 489 -17.48 -37.64 -32.98
CA ILE A 489 -17.36 -38.22 -31.63
C ILE A 489 -18.13 -39.55 -31.50
N GLN A 490 -19.05 -39.84 -32.42
CA GLN A 490 -19.85 -41.07 -32.41
C GLN A 490 -19.24 -42.23 -33.20
N ASP A 491 -18.06 -42.07 -33.80
CA ASP A 491 -17.40 -43.18 -34.52
C ASP A 491 -16.74 -44.16 -33.52
N PRO A 492 -17.23 -45.42 -33.36
CA PRO A 492 -16.75 -46.34 -32.32
C PRO A 492 -15.36 -46.92 -32.58
N LEU A 493 -14.70 -46.55 -33.68
CA LEU A 493 -13.46 -47.18 -34.16
C LEU A 493 -12.16 -46.57 -33.63
N MET A 494 -12.22 -45.54 -32.79
CA MET A 494 -11.04 -44.94 -32.14
C MET A 494 -11.01 -45.21 -30.63
N ARG A 495 -11.08 -46.49 -30.25
CA ARG A 495 -10.59 -46.96 -28.94
C ARG A 495 -9.51 -48.03 -29.17
N VAL A 496 -8.25 -47.61 -29.12
CA VAL A 496 -7.09 -48.44 -28.81
C VAL A 496 -6.31 -47.76 -27.70
#